data_AF-W2Q9V6-F1
#
_entry.id   AF-W2Q9V6-F1
#
_cell.length_a   1.000
_cell.length_b   1.000
_cell.length_c   1.000
_cell.angle_alpha   90.00
_cell.angle_beta   90.00
_cell.angle_gamma   90.00
#
_symmetry.space_group_name_H-M   'P 1'
#
loop_
_entity.id
_entity.type
_entity.pdbx_description
1 polymer ?
#
loop_
_entity_poly.entity_id
_entity_poly.type
_entity_poly.pdbx_seq_one_letter_code
_entity_poly.pdbx_strand_id
1 'polypeptide(L)' 'MERIAYVSSSKKTRYGRTRREYRVFWKGYTEPSLVDETDPNCGALLRDFERGRTDRNRFEAMQSYEE' A
#
# COMPACT_ATOMS: atom_id res chain seq x y z
N MET A 1 16.53 1.57 -1.51
CA MET A 1 15.30 2.39 -1.52
C MET A 1 14.25 1.65 -0.75
N GLU A 2 13.54 2.33 0.13
CA GLU A 2 12.39 1.76 0.84
C GLU A 2 11.18 1.78 -0.09
N ARG A 3 10.41 0.70 -0.14
CA ARG A 3 9.20 0.65 -0.99
C ARG A 3 8.14 -0.30 -0.44
N ILE A 4 6.88 0.03 -0.70
CA ILE A 4 5.77 -0.90 -0.52
C ILE A 4 5.74 -1.82 -1.74
N ALA A 5 5.75 -3.14 -1.52
CA ALA A 5 5.65 -4.11 -2.61
C ALA A 5 4.20 -4.37 -2.99
N TYR A 6 3.36 -4.71 -2.01
CA TYR A 6 1.94 -4.95 -2.20
C TYR A 6 1.19 -4.94 -0.86
N VAL A 7 -0.13 -4.80 -0.93
CA VAL A 7 -1.03 -4.97 0.23
C VAL A 7 -1.17 -6.47 0.50
N SER A 8 -0.82 -6.90 1.72
CA SER A 8 -0.82 -8.33 2.07
C SER A 8 -2.23 -8.81 2.41
N SER A 9 -2.88 -8.10 3.32
CA SER A 9 -4.13 -8.54 3.93
C SER A 9 -4.82 -7.37 4.62
N SER A 10 -6.14 -7.45 4.73
CA SER A 10 -6.90 -6.52 5.55
C SER A 10 -7.44 -7.26 6.77
N LYS A 11 -7.02 -6.88 7.97
CA LYS A 11 -7.44 -7.52 9.21
C LYS A 11 -8.60 -6.74 9.82
N LYS A 12 -9.70 -7.42 10.13
CA LYS A 12 -10.80 -6.82 10.90
C LYS A 12 -10.37 -6.67 12.36
N THR A 13 -10.39 -5.44 12.84
CA THR A 13 -10.21 -5.13 14.25
C THR A 13 -11.47 -5.46 15.04
N ARG A 14 -11.33 -5.52 16.38
CA ARG A 14 -12.42 -5.77 17.33
C ARG A 14 -13.64 -4.86 17.14
N TYR A 15 -13.44 -3.65 16.63
CA TYR A 15 -14.49 -2.65 16.42
C TYR A 15 -15.02 -2.60 14.98
N GLY A 16 -14.73 -3.62 14.17
CA GLY A 16 -15.18 -3.69 12.77
C GLY A 16 -14.41 -2.78 11.82
N ARG A 17 -13.40 -2.02 12.29
CA ARG A 17 -12.48 -1.33 11.38
C ARG A 17 -11.62 -2.34 10.65
N THR A 18 -11.60 -2.26 9.34
CA THR A 18 -10.67 -2.99 8.49
C THR A 18 -9.35 -2.23 8.49
N ARG A 19 -8.28 -2.87 8.95
CA ARG A 19 -6.91 -2.33 8.87
C ARG A 19 -6.13 -3.02 7.78
N ARG A 20 -5.45 -2.25 6.93
CA ARG A 20 -4.63 -2.77 5.84
C ARG A 20 -3.20 -3.02 6.32
N GLU A 21 -2.69 -4.19 6.00
CA GLU A 21 -1.31 -4.58 6.23
C GLU A 21 -0.53 -4.54 4.92
N TYR A 22 0.66 -3.94 4.97
CA TYR A 22 1.53 -3.69 3.84
C TYR A 22 2.85 -4.43 4.04
N ARG A 23 3.39 -5.00 2.96
CA ARG A 23 4.76 -5.51 2.95
C ARG A 23 5.72 -4.44 2.48
N VAL A 24 6.59 -4.00 3.38
CA VAL A 24 7.61 -2.97 3.11
C VAL A 24 8.97 -3.63 2.99
N PHE A 25 9.65 -3.32 1.89
CA PHE A 25 11.08 -3.59 1.74
C PHE A 25 11.85 -2.40 2.28
N TRP A 26 12.58 -2.62 3.37
CA TRP A 26 13.40 -1.61 4.00
C TRP A 26 14.79 -1.56 3.37
N LYS A 27 15.41 -0.38 3.35
CA LYS A 27 16.79 -0.26 2.86
C LYS A 27 17.73 -0.97 3.84
N GLY A 28 18.49 -1.95 3.35
CA GLY A 28 19.46 -2.69 4.16
C GLY A 28 18.90 -3.96 4.81
N TYR A 29 17.63 -4.29 4.60
CA TYR A 29 17.03 -5.56 5.03
C TYR A 29 16.77 -6.45 3.83
N THR A 30 17.11 -7.73 3.96
CA THR A 30 16.87 -8.75 2.92
C THR A 30 15.41 -9.19 2.88
N GLU A 31 14.76 -9.18 4.05
CA GLU A 31 13.39 -9.64 4.20
C GLU A 31 12.41 -8.47 4.37
N PRO A 32 11.23 -8.52 3.75
CA PRO A 32 10.22 -7.49 3.93
C PRO A 32 9.53 -7.65 5.29
N SER A 33 9.13 -6.54 5.89
CA SER A 33 8.32 -6.53 7.12
C SER A 33 6.86 -6.25 6.81
N LEU A 34 5.97 -6.88 7.58
CA LEU A 34 4.54 -6.56 7.60
C LEU A 34 4.33 -5.36 8.53
N VAL A 35 3.79 -4.28 7.99
CA VAL A 35 3.42 -3.08 8.75
C VAL A 35 1.94 -2.75 8.54
N ASP A 36 1.33 -2.22 9.58
CA ASP A 36 -0.06 -1.77 9.57
C ASP A 36 -0.16 -0.32 9.04
N GLU A 37 -1.32 0.07 8.52
CA GLU A 37 -1.57 1.45 8.08
C GLU A 37 -1.39 2.52 9.18
N THR A 38 -1.45 2.12 10.45
CA THR A 38 -1.23 3.03 11.59
C THR A 38 0.22 3.13 12.06
N ASP A 39 1.14 2.37 11.47
CA ASP A 39 2.55 2.47 11.82
C ASP A 39 3.12 3.84 11.36
N PRO A 40 3.75 4.59 12.27
CA PRO A 40 4.21 5.95 11.96
C PRO A 40 5.38 5.98 10.98
N ASN A 41 6.14 4.88 10.84
CA ASN A 41 7.33 4.83 9.99
C ASN A 41 6.98 4.71 8.51
N CYS A 42 5.82 4.16 8.16
CA CYS A 42 5.42 3.94 6.78
C CYS A 42 4.46 4.99 6.21
N GLY A 43 4.08 6.03 6.96
CA GLY A 43 3.13 7.06 6.51
C GLY A 43 3.50 7.72 5.18
N ALA A 44 4.77 8.04 4.96
CA ALA A 44 5.25 8.62 3.70
C ALA A 44 5.22 7.60 2.54
N LEU A 45 5.62 6.37 2.80
CA LEU A 45 5.63 5.27 1.83
C LEU A 45 4.20 4.90 1.39
N LEU A 46 3.26 4.90 2.32
CA LEU A 46 1.84 4.65 2.07
C LEU A 46 1.24 5.69 1.15
N ARG A 47 1.54 6.97 1.40
CA ARG A 47 1.05 8.07 0.58
C ARG A 47 1.58 8.01 -0.85
N ASP A 48 2.85 7.66 -1.04
CA ASP A 48 3.43 7.48 -2.39
C ASP A 48 2.81 6.28 -3.12
N PHE A 49 2.66 5.15 -2.43
CA PHE A 49 2.05 3.94 -2.96
C PHE A 49 0.59 4.14 -3.39
N GLU A 50 -0.25 4.74 -2.53
CA GLU A 50 -1.65 5.02 -2.86
C GLU A 50 -1.75 6.01 -4.02
N ARG A 51 -0.88 7.03 -4.08
CA ARG A 51 -0.82 7.98 -5.20
C ARG A 51 -0.52 7.28 -6.53
N GLY A 52 0.48 6.39 -6.56
CA GLY A 52 0.79 5.60 -7.76
C GLY A 52 -0.35 4.66 -8.18
N ARG A 53 -1.08 4.09 -7.22
CA ARG A 53 -2.29 3.29 -7.49
C ARG A 53 -3.42 4.11 -8.09
N THR A 54 -3.69 5.31 -7.57
CA THR A 54 -4.70 6.21 -8.14
C THR A 54 -4.33 6.66 -9.54
N ASP A 55 -3.07 7.00 -9.78
CA ASP A 55 -2.59 7.38 -11.11
C ASP A 55 -2.79 6.27 -12.14
N ARG A 56 -2.37 5.05 -11.79
CA ARG A 56 -2.60 3.87 -12.64
C ARG A 56 -4.08 3.58 -12.86
N ASN A 57 -4.91 3.69 -11.82
CA ASN A 57 -6.35 3.46 -11.93
C ASN A 57 -7.02 4.50 -12.83
N ARG A 58 -6.59 5.76 -12.79
CA ARG A 58 -7.06 6.81 -13.71
C ARG A 58 -6.65 6.53 -15.15
N PHE A 59 -5.43 6.04 -15.35
CA PHE A 59 -4.96 5.63 -16.67
C PHE A 59 -5.76 4.45 -17.21
N GLU A 60 -5.99 3.42 -16.40
CA GLU A 60 -6.86 2.28 -16.75
C GLU A 60 -8.30 2.71 -17.04
N ALA A 61 -8.84 3.66 -16.27
CA ALA A 61 -10.19 4.19 -16.48
C ALA A 61 -10.31 5.02 -17.77
N MET A 62 -9.29 5.80 -18.15
CA MET A 62 -9.28 6.51 -19.44
C MET A 62 -9.22 5.52 -20.62
N GLN A 63 -8.39 4.48 -20.54
CA GLN A 63 -8.28 3.46 -21.58
C GLN A 63 -9.57 2.63 -21.75
N SER A 64 -10.40 2.49 -20.70
CA SER A 64 -11.68 1.76 -20.78
C SER A 64 -12.81 2.50 -21.50
N TYR A 65 -12.63 3.77 -21.85
CA TYR A 65 -13.62 4.56 -22.60
C TYR A 65 -13.43 4.49 -24.12
N GLU A 66 -12.37 3.81 -24.59
CA GLU A 66 -12.05 3.63 -26.02
C GLU A 66 -12.38 2.22 -26.55
N GLU A 67 -13.46 1.59 -26.05
CA GLU A 67 -14.09 0.40 -26.64
C GLU A 67 -15.56 0.62 -26.97
#